data_AF-A0A922XMV6-F1
#
_entry.id   AF-A0A922XMV6-F1
#
_cell.length_a   1.000
_cell.length_b   1.000
_cell.length_c   1.000
_cell.angle_alpha   90.00
_cell.angle_beta   90.00
_cell.angle_gamma   90.00
#
_symmetry.space_group_name_H-M   'P 1'
#
loop_
_entity.id
_entity.type
_entity.pdbx_description
1 polymer ?
#
loop_
_entity_poly.entity_id
_entity_poly.type
_entity_poly.pdbx_seq_one_letter_code
_entity_poly.pdbx_strand_id
1 'polypeptide(L)'
;MIRVSEATSIIQQHLFKPGNEKMALAKATGRILAEPIIADRDFPPFHRASMDGIAIQHQAFAKGQRHFTVEGLLPAGAPSFP
;
A
#
# COMPACT_ATOMS: atom_id res chain seq x y z
N MET A 1 10.28 -44.25 -27.39
CA MET A 1 9.55 -43.71 -26.21
C MET A 1 10.51 -42.75 -25.51
N ILE A 2 10.11 -41.50 -25.31
CA ILE A 2 10.95 -40.50 -24.64
C ILE A 2 10.75 -40.55 -23.13
N ARG A 3 11.74 -40.06 -22.36
CA ARG A 3 11.60 -39.93 -20.91
C ARG A 3 10.65 -38.79 -20.56
N VAL A 4 10.01 -38.84 -19.39
CA VAL A 4 9.12 -37.77 -18.92
C VAL A 4 9.83 -36.41 -18.91
N SER A 5 11.09 -36.37 -18.46
CA SER A 5 11.90 -35.14 -18.45
C SER A 5 12.12 -34.54 -19.84
N GLU A 6 12.30 -35.39 -20.85
CA GLU A 6 12.48 -34.99 -22.24
C GLU A 6 11.16 -34.43 -22.81
N ALA A 7 10.03 -35.09 -22.52
CA ALA A 7 8.70 -34.59 -22.87
C ALA A 7 8.42 -33.22 -22.24
N THR A 8 8.72 -33.04 -20.95
CA THR A 8 8.58 -31.76 -20.25
C THR A 8 9.45 -30.67 -20.89
N SER A 9 10.69 -31.00 -21.25
CA SER A 9 11.60 -30.04 -21.87
C SER A 9 11.11 -29.58 -23.25
N ILE A 10 10.55 -30.49 -24.06
CA ILE A 10 9.97 -30.15 -25.37
C ILE A 10 8.75 -29.23 -25.18
N ILE A 11 7.85 -29.53 -24.23
CA ILE A 11 6.68 -28.68 -23.94
C ILE A 11 7.12 -27.27 -23.53
N GLN A 12 8.14 -27.15 -22.68
CA GLN A 12 8.67 -25.86 -22.23
C GLN A 12 9.37 -25.06 -23.34
N GLN A 13 9.81 -25.70 -24.43
CA GLN A 13 10.36 -24.99 -25.59
C GLN A 13 9.28 -24.37 -26.48
N HIS A 14 8.03 -24.81 -26.35
CA HIS A 14 6.90 -24.37 -27.18
C HIS A 14 5.79 -23.73 -26.34
N LEU A 15 6.17 -22.83 -25.44
CA LEU A 15 5.23 -22.16 -24.54
C LEU A 15 4.30 -21.20 -25.28
N PHE A 16 3.02 -21.32 -24.97
CA PHE A 16 2.01 -20.34 -25.35
C PHE A 16 2.29 -19.00 -24.65
N LYS A 17 2.22 -17.91 -25.41
CA LYS A 17 2.29 -16.55 -24.86
C LYS A 17 0.87 -16.00 -24.69
N PRO A 18 0.33 -16.00 -23.45
CA PRO A 18 -0.99 -15.43 -23.23
C PRO A 18 -1.00 -13.93 -23.53
N GLY A 19 -2.10 -13.46 -24.08
CA GLY A 19 -2.39 -12.04 -24.17
C GLY A 19 -2.76 -11.46 -22.80
N ASN A 20 -2.75 -10.14 -22.73
CA ASN A 20 -3.13 -9.35 -21.58
C ASN A 20 -4.49 -8.68 -21.82
N GLU A 21 -5.27 -8.53 -20.76
CA GLU A 21 -6.57 -7.86 -20.78
C GLU A 21 -6.71 -6.93 -19.58
N LYS A 22 -7.52 -5.89 -19.73
CA LYS A 22 -7.92 -5.02 -18.61
C LYS A 22 -9.27 -5.48 -18.09
N MET A 23 -9.40 -5.54 -16.77
CA MET A 23 -10.64 -5.94 -16.13
C MET A 23 -10.84 -5.20 -14.80
N ALA A 24 -12.06 -5.22 -14.28
CA ALA A 24 -12.36 -4.70 -12.96
C ALA A 24 -11.66 -5.53 -11.87
N LEU A 25 -11.12 -4.87 -10.83
CA LEU A 25 -10.40 -5.51 -9.73
C LEU A 25 -11.22 -6.63 -9.06
N ALA A 26 -12.53 -6.43 -8.91
CA ALA A 26 -13.45 -7.42 -8.34
C ALA A 26 -13.52 -8.75 -9.12
N LYS A 27 -13.06 -8.77 -10.38
CA LYS A 27 -13.01 -9.97 -11.24
C LYS A 27 -11.59 -10.53 -11.39
N ALA A 28 -10.60 -9.91 -10.76
CA ALA A 28 -9.18 -10.26 -10.94
C ALA A 28 -8.72 -11.46 -10.07
N THR A 29 -9.52 -11.89 -9.10
CA THR A 29 -9.18 -13.03 -8.22
C THR A 29 -8.87 -14.28 -9.04
N GLY A 30 -7.71 -14.91 -8.79
CA GLY A 30 -7.25 -16.10 -9.51
C GLY A 30 -6.60 -15.82 -10.87
N ARG A 31 -6.52 -14.56 -11.32
CA ARG A 31 -5.76 -14.16 -12.51
C ARG A 31 -4.28 -13.92 -12.16
N ILE A 32 -3.45 -13.82 -13.19
CA ILE A 32 -2.02 -13.51 -13.07
C ILE A 32 -1.80 -12.08 -13.57
N LEU A 33 -1.04 -11.28 -12.82
CA LEU A 33 -0.67 -9.93 -13.23
C LEU A 33 0.19 -9.98 -14.50
N ALA A 34 -0.17 -9.16 -15.49
CA ALA A 34 0.59 -9.04 -16.73
C ALA A 34 1.90 -8.24 -16.56
N GLU A 35 1.95 -7.36 -15.56
CA GLU A 35 3.08 -6.48 -15.25
C GLU A 35 3.11 -6.14 -13.75
N PRO A 36 4.24 -5.64 -13.21
CA PRO A 36 4.31 -5.18 -11.82
C PRO A 36 3.34 -4.02 -11.54
N ILE A 37 2.74 -4.03 -10.35
CA ILE A 37 1.94 -2.90 -9.85
C ILE A 37 2.79 -2.08 -8.89
N ILE A 38 2.94 -0.79 -9.18
CA ILE A 38 3.72 0.15 -8.38
C ILE A 38 2.73 1.12 -7.70
N ALA A 39 3.02 1.50 -6.44
CA ALA A 39 2.22 2.48 -5.73
C ALA A 39 2.26 3.84 -6.46
N ASP A 40 1.10 4.47 -6.62
CA ASP A 40 0.96 5.78 -7.28
C ASP A 40 1.19 6.96 -6.32
N ARG A 41 1.24 6.68 -5.00
CA ARG A 41 1.41 7.67 -3.93
C ARG A 41 1.96 7.03 -2.66
N ASP A 42 2.43 7.87 -1.75
CA ASP A 42 2.73 7.46 -0.38
C ASP A 42 1.47 7.04 0.37
N PHE A 43 1.61 6.02 1.22
CA PHE A 43 0.54 5.58 2.09
C PHE A 43 1.05 5.41 3.53
N PRO A 44 0.60 6.26 4.50
CA PRO A 44 -0.37 7.34 4.32
C PRO A 44 0.20 8.54 3.55
N PRO A 45 -0.63 9.33 2.87
CA PRO A 45 -0.17 10.49 2.09
C PRO A 45 0.19 11.72 2.95
N PHE A 46 0.07 11.64 4.28
CA PHE A 46 0.39 12.69 5.22
C PHE A 46 0.62 12.11 6.64
N HIS A 47 1.20 12.92 7.52
CA HIS A 47 1.35 12.56 8.94
C HIS A 47 -0.02 12.55 9.65
N ARG A 48 -0.41 11.40 10.17
CA ARG A 48 -1.67 11.19 10.88
C ARG A 48 -1.41 10.63 12.27
N ALA A 49 -2.30 10.93 13.20
CA ALA A 49 -2.33 10.24 14.48
C ALA A 49 -2.61 8.74 14.25
N SER A 50 -1.88 7.89 14.98
CA SER A 50 -2.10 6.43 14.97
C SER A 50 -3.18 6.00 15.96
N MET A 51 -3.51 6.86 16.92
CA MET A 51 -4.41 6.59 18.04
C MET A 51 -5.16 7.88 18.40
N ASP A 52 -6.20 7.74 19.21
CA ASP A 52 -6.83 8.88 19.87
C ASP A 52 -5.88 9.48 20.92
N GLY A 53 -5.75 10.80 20.93
CA GLY A 53 -4.83 11.48 21.85
C GLY A 53 -4.76 12.98 21.60
N ILE A 54 -3.75 13.62 22.21
CA ILE A 54 -3.51 15.06 22.13
C ILE A 54 -2.17 15.27 21.44
N ALA A 55 -2.19 16.00 20.32
CA ALA A 55 -0.97 16.44 19.67
C ALA A 55 -0.37 17.62 20.45
N ILE A 56 0.92 17.52 20.79
CA ILE A 56 1.68 18.60 21.43
C ILE A 56 3.00 18.80 20.69
N GLN A 57 3.57 20.00 20.81
CA GLN A 57 4.95 20.20 20.41
C GLN A 57 5.88 19.52 21.42
N HIS A 58 6.52 18.43 21.00
CA HIS A 58 7.41 17.65 21.87
C HIS A 58 8.54 18.50 22.48
N GLN A 59 9.04 19.52 21.78
CA GLN A 59 10.10 20.38 22.29
C GLN A 59 9.69 21.15 23.56
N ALA A 60 8.44 21.63 23.63
CA ALA A 60 7.92 22.31 24.82
C ALA A 60 7.82 21.33 26.00
N PHE A 61 7.34 20.11 25.74
CA PHE A 61 7.32 19.04 26.72
C PHE A 61 8.73 18.69 27.23
N ALA A 62 9.71 18.56 26.33
CA ALA A 62 11.09 18.28 26.69
C ALA A 62 11.71 19.38 27.57
N LYS A 63 11.30 20.65 27.39
CA LYS A 63 11.73 21.80 28.21
C LYS A 63 11.04 21.90 29.58
N GLY A 64 10.18 20.95 29.93
CA GLY A 64 9.52 20.88 31.24
C GLY A 64 8.09 21.41 31.30
N GLN A 65 7.51 21.87 30.17
CA GLN A 65 6.11 22.27 30.15
C GLN A 65 5.21 21.03 30.33
N ARG A 66 4.26 21.11 31.27
CA ARG A 66 3.30 20.02 31.57
C ARG A 66 1.84 20.42 31.44
N HIS A 67 1.56 21.72 31.30
CA HIS A 67 0.23 22.25 31.10
C HIS A 67 0.14 22.83 29.68
N PHE A 68 -0.92 22.50 28.96
CA PHE A 68 -1.18 22.93 27.59
C PHE A 68 -2.64 23.35 27.48
N THR A 69 -2.89 24.44 26.76
CA THR A 69 -4.25 24.86 26.41
C THR A 69 -4.71 24.06 25.20
N VAL A 70 -5.96 23.59 25.22
CA VAL A 70 -6.57 22.94 24.06
C VAL A 70 -6.89 24.01 23.02
N GLU A 71 -6.22 23.97 21.88
CA GLU A 71 -6.43 24.92 20.77
C GLU A 71 -7.60 24.50 19.86
N GLY A 72 -7.81 23.20 19.69
CA GLY A 72 -8.88 22.69 18.86
C GLY A 72 -8.94 21.15 18.85
N LEU A 73 -9.86 20.63 18.05
CA LEU A 73 -10.06 19.21 17.80
C LEU A 73 -9.87 18.95 16.31
N LEU A 74 -9.05 17.95 15.96
CA LEU A 74 -8.84 17.52 14.58
C LEU A 74 -9.55 16.18 14.33
N PRO A 75 -10.80 16.16 13.81
CA PRO A 75 -11.50 14.93 13.50
C PRO A 75 -10.95 14.27 12.23
N ALA A 76 -11.28 13.00 12.02
CA ALA A 76 -10.90 12.27 10.82
C ALA A 76 -11.38 13.00 9.55
N GLY A 77 -10.47 13.17 8.59
CA GLY A 77 -10.76 13.79 7.28
C GLY A 77 -10.79 15.32 7.28
N ALA A 78 -10.68 15.99 8.43
CA ALA A 78 -10.50 17.44 8.46
C ALA A 78 -9.07 17.84 8.02
N PRO A 79 -8.91 18.99 7.35
CA PRO A 79 -7.59 19.52 7.04
C PRO A 79 -6.85 19.91 8.34
N SER A 80 -5.51 19.81 8.32
CA SER A 80 -4.70 20.30 9.43
C SER A 80 -4.89 21.81 9.61
N PHE A 81 -4.95 22.27 10.85
CA PHE A 81 -4.87 23.70 11.17
C PHE A 81 -3.47 24.24 10.81
N PRO A 82 -3.36 25.53 10.41
CA PRO A 82 -2.06 26.18 10.20
C PRO A 82 -1.21 26.27 11.46
#